data_AF-A0A2A7U9Z8-F1
#
_entry.id   AF-A0A2A7U9Z8-F1
#
_cell.length_a   1.000
_cell.length_b   1.000
_cell.length_c   1.000
_cell.angle_alpha   90.00
_cell.angle_beta   90.00
_cell.angle_gamma   90.00
#
_symmetry.space_group_name_H-M   'P 1'
#
loop_
_entity.id
_entity.type
_entity.pdbx_description
1 polymer ?
#
loop_
_entity_poly.entity_id
_entity_poly.type
_entity_poly.pdbx_seq_one_letter_code
_entity_poly.pdbx_strand_id
1 'polypeptide(L)'
;MAATAAAAATVTLLGAGLAAAAPTVSADTSEEGAVVVGSRPEGEQWMCVLAGAGAQTMLRVDIARAGESRGDFAAGTTVGAGCVSTAPFGATVVTGNASLDDAD
;
A
#
# COMPACT_ATOMS: atom_id res chain seq x y z
N MET A 1 -14.68 24.15 13.20
CA MET A 1 -13.59 24.82 12.46
C MET A 1 -12.32 24.65 13.30
N ALA A 2 -11.56 23.59 13.04
CA ALA A 2 -10.27 23.34 13.67
C ALA A 2 -9.36 22.79 12.58
N ALA A 3 -8.40 23.62 12.18
CA ALA A 3 -7.34 23.25 11.25
C ALA A 3 -6.23 22.60 12.06
N THR A 4 -5.84 21.38 11.72
CA THR A 4 -4.64 20.75 12.27
C THR A 4 -3.83 20.14 11.15
N ALA A 5 -2.57 20.53 11.15
CA ALA A 5 -1.62 20.52 10.05
C ALA A 5 -1.35 19.12 9.48
N ALA A 6 -1.21 19.09 8.16
CA ALA A 6 -0.66 17.97 7.40
C ALA A 6 0.75 17.61 7.90
N ALA A 7 0.99 16.31 8.08
CA ALA A 7 2.32 15.72 8.09
C ALA A 7 2.29 14.50 7.17
N ALA A 8 2.27 14.74 5.86
CA ALA A 8 2.57 13.70 4.88
C ALA A 8 4.07 13.38 4.98
N ALA A 9 4.41 12.29 5.66
CA ALA A 9 5.76 11.74 5.65
C ALA A 9 6.02 11.11 4.27
N THR A 10 6.35 11.95 3.28
CA THR A 10 6.81 11.49 1.98
C THR A 10 8.24 10.97 2.13
N VAL A 11 8.38 9.65 2.34
CA VAL A 11 9.66 8.97 2.09
C VAL A 11 9.82 8.87 0.57
N THR A 12 10.33 9.93 -0.05
CA THR A 12 10.75 9.88 -1.46
C THR A 12 12.07 9.12 -1.54
N LEU A 13 12.01 7.80 -1.71
CA LEU A 13 13.12 7.03 -2.24
C LEU A 13 13.32 7.44 -3.72
N LEU A 14 14.10 8.50 -3.94
CA LEU A 14 14.56 8.91 -5.27
C LEU A 14 15.58 7.88 -5.79
N GLY A 15 15.08 6.77 -6.34
CA GLY A 15 15.81 5.96 -7.31
C GLY A 15 15.66 6.55 -8.69
N ALA A 16 16.50 7.51 -9.07
CA ALA A 16 16.55 8.03 -10.43
C ALA A 16 17.19 6.99 -11.36
N GLY A 17 16.39 6.41 -12.25
CA GLY A 17 16.89 5.57 -13.34
C GLY A 17 15.79 4.81 -14.06
N LEU A 18 15.23 5.41 -15.11
CA LEU A 18 14.10 4.95 -15.94
C LEU A 18 12.77 4.92 -15.17
N ALA A 19 11.71 5.50 -15.74
CA ALA A 19 10.34 5.35 -15.23
C ALA A 19 9.87 3.91 -15.45
N ALA A 20 10.46 2.96 -14.72
CA ALA A 20 9.93 1.63 -14.58
C ALA A 20 8.67 1.75 -13.74
N ALA A 21 7.52 1.46 -14.36
CA ALA A 21 6.70 0.36 -13.88
C ALA A 21 6.93 0.02 -12.39
N ALA A 22 6.19 0.65 -11.47
CA ALA A 22 6.36 0.43 -10.05
C ALA A 22 5.00 0.32 -9.33
N PRO A 23 4.82 -0.69 -8.46
CA PRO A 23 3.66 -0.77 -7.59
C PRO A 23 3.78 0.27 -6.46
N THR A 24 2.65 0.60 -5.87
CA THR A 24 2.55 1.44 -4.68
C THR A 24 1.56 0.81 -3.72
N VAL A 25 1.75 1.02 -2.41
CA VAL A 25 0.78 0.63 -1.38
C VAL A 25 0.43 1.87 -0.60
N SER A 26 -0.85 2.11 -0.39
CA SER A 26 -1.34 3.30 0.31
C SER A 26 -2.61 2.95 1.08
N ALA A 27 -2.97 3.79 2.05
CA ALA A 27 -4.22 3.68 2.77
C ALA A 27 -5.41 3.78 1.79
N ASP A 28 -6.41 2.90 1.95
CA ASP A 28 -7.70 3.02 1.27
C ASP A 28 -8.69 3.77 2.16
N THR A 29 -9.07 4.99 1.76
CA THR A 29 -9.97 5.85 2.53
C THR A 29 -11.42 5.37 2.58
N SER A 30 -11.73 4.24 1.95
CA SER A 30 -13.09 3.68 1.93
C SER A 30 -13.38 2.79 3.13
N GLU A 31 -12.35 2.15 3.68
CA GLU A 31 -12.47 1.14 4.73
C GLU A 31 -11.30 1.26 5.71
N GLU A 32 -11.61 1.19 6.99
CA GLU A 32 -10.59 1.21 8.04
C GLU A 32 -9.71 -0.04 8.00
N GLY A 33 -8.41 0.12 8.29
CA GLY A 33 -7.48 -1.00 8.24
C GLY A 33 -7.27 -1.53 6.82
N ALA A 34 -7.70 -0.81 5.80
CA ALA A 34 -7.52 -1.19 4.41
C ALA A 34 -6.31 -0.53 3.74
N VAL A 35 -5.75 -1.24 2.78
CA VAL A 35 -4.69 -0.77 1.90
C VAL A 35 -5.09 -1.02 0.46
N VAL A 36 -4.80 -0.05 -0.41
CA VAL A 36 -4.93 -0.17 -1.86
C VAL A 36 -3.56 -0.36 -2.48
N VAL A 37 -3.47 -1.32 -3.41
CA VAL A 37 -2.29 -1.50 -4.25
C VAL A 37 -2.49 -0.68 -5.53
N GLY A 38 -1.66 0.33 -5.76
CA GLY A 38 -1.63 1.10 -7.00
C GLY A 38 -0.46 0.72 -7.90
N SER A 39 -0.40 1.31 -9.09
CA SER A 39 0.76 1.22 -9.98
C SER A 39 1.07 2.55 -10.66
N ARG A 40 2.35 2.76 -11.01
CA ARG A 40 2.86 3.89 -11.78
C ARG A 40 3.76 3.41 -12.93
N PRO A 41 3.46 3.72 -14.20
CA PRO A 41 2.24 4.39 -14.66
C PRO A 41 0.98 3.57 -14.35
N GLU A 42 -0.17 4.24 -14.32
CA GLU A 42 -1.46 3.59 -14.08
C GLU A 42 -1.77 2.54 -15.16
N GLY A 43 -2.47 1.46 -14.77
CA GLY A 43 -2.82 0.37 -15.67
C GLY A 43 -1.78 -0.76 -15.77
N GLU A 44 -0.61 -0.59 -15.15
CA GLU A 44 0.36 -1.67 -15.02
C GLU A 44 -0.12 -2.80 -14.12
N GLN A 45 0.15 -4.03 -14.56
CA GLN A 45 -0.24 -5.24 -13.85
C GLN A 45 0.84 -5.64 -12.85
N TRP A 46 0.51 -5.52 -11.57
CA TRP A 46 1.32 -6.02 -10.46
C TRP A 46 0.50 -6.99 -9.63
N MET A 47 1.14 -8.05 -9.15
CA MET A 47 0.60 -8.96 -8.15
C MET A 47 1.45 -8.83 -6.89
N CYS A 48 0.83 -8.47 -5.78
CA CYS A 48 1.49 -8.16 -4.53
C CYS A 48 1.01 -9.10 -3.43
N VAL A 49 1.95 -9.66 -2.68
CA VAL A 49 1.68 -10.35 -1.42
C VAL A 49 1.85 -9.34 -0.30
N LEU A 50 0.75 -9.00 0.37
CA LEU A 50 0.66 -8.06 1.47
C LEU A 50 0.87 -8.78 2.79
N ALA A 51 1.63 -8.20 3.71
CA ALA A 51 1.84 -8.72 5.05
C ALA A 51 1.95 -7.58 6.07
N GLY A 52 1.20 -7.69 7.17
CA GLY A 52 1.17 -6.69 8.24
C GLY A 52 0.46 -7.21 9.48
N ALA A 53 0.35 -6.38 10.52
CA ALA A 53 -0.48 -6.71 11.67
C ALA A 53 -1.96 -6.79 11.24
N GLY A 54 -2.69 -7.80 11.70
CA GLY A 54 -4.12 -7.93 11.45
C GLY A 54 -4.95 -7.24 12.53
N ALA A 55 -6.17 -6.83 12.21
CA ALA A 55 -7.09 -6.25 13.19
C ALA A 55 -7.44 -7.25 14.31
N GLN A 56 -7.58 -8.53 13.95
CA GLN A 56 -7.94 -9.62 14.88
C GLN A 56 -6.84 -10.67 15.03
N THR A 57 -5.70 -10.50 14.34
CA THR A 57 -4.63 -11.49 14.27
C THR A 57 -3.26 -10.83 14.38
N MET A 58 -2.28 -11.54 14.94
CA MET A 58 -0.91 -11.00 15.07
C MET A 58 -0.26 -10.71 13.70
N LEU A 59 -0.63 -11.48 12.68
CA LEU A 59 -0.13 -11.35 11.32
C LEU A 59 -1.25 -11.65 10.34
N ARG A 60 -1.51 -10.70 9.44
CA ARG A 60 -2.39 -10.86 8.28
C ARG A 60 -1.54 -10.89 7.03
N VAL A 61 -1.79 -11.87 6.17
CA VAL A 61 -1.17 -12.01 4.85
C VAL A 61 -2.29 -12.10 3.82
N ASP A 62 -2.17 -11.36 2.72
CA ASP A 62 -3.13 -11.38 1.63
C ASP A 62 -2.46 -11.19 0.26
N ILE A 63 -3.21 -11.37 -0.83
CA ILE A 63 -2.72 -11.18 -2.19
C ILE A 63 -3.65 -10.21 -2.92
N ALA A 64 -3.09 -9.15 -3.47
CA ALA A 64 -3.80 -8.11 -4.20
C ALA A 64 -3.11 -7.81 -5.53
N ARG A 65 -3.89 -7.47 -6.55
CA ARG A 65 -3.39 -6.88 -7.79
C ARG A 65 -3.41 -5.36 -7.70
N ALA A 66 -2.62 -4.72 -8.56
CA ALA A 66 -2.77 -3.28 -8.78
C ALA A 66 -4.23 -2.94 -9.14
N GLY A 67 -4.79 -1.96 -8.44
CA GLY A 67 -6.20 -1.55 -8.49
C GLY A 67 -7.09 -2.21 -7.43
N GLU A 68 -6.59 -3.21 -6.68
CA GLU A 68 -7.36 -3.86 -5.61
C GLU A 68 -7.05 -3.27 -4.24
N SER A 69 -8.08 -3.24 -3.39
CA SER A 69 -7.98 -2.96 -1.97
C SER A 69 -8.09 -4.24 -1.13
N ARG A 70 -7.42 -4.25 0.02
CA ARG A 70 -7.47 -5.32 1.02
C ARG A 70 -7.57 -4.73 2.42
N GLY A 71 -8.60 -5.14 3.15
CA GLY A 71 -8.85 -4.79 4.54
C GLY A 71 -8.29 -5.79 5.55
N ASP A 72 -8.76 -5.66 6.80
CA ASP A 72 -8.45 -6.51 7.95
C ASP A 72 -7.01 -6.36 8.49
N PHE A 73 -6.26 -5.35 8.03
CA PHE A 73 -5.03 -4.95 8.72
C PHE A 73 -5.37 -4.09 9.92
N ALA A 74 -4.50 -4.10 10.94
CA ALA A 74 -4.63 -3.19 12.06
C ALA A 74 -4.47 -1.74 11.57
N ALA A 75 -5.43 -0.89 11.92
CA ALA A 75 -5.47 0.50 11.47
C ALA A 75 -4.17 1.25 11.82
N GLY A 76 -3.68 2.07 10.89
CA GLY A 76 -2.44 2.84 11.04
C GLY A 76 -1.14 2.03 11.09
N THR A 77 -1.19 0.71 10.94
CA THR A 77 0.02 -0.12 10.93
C THR A 77 0.68 -0.17 9.56
N THR A 78 1.99 -0.45 9.52
CA THR A 78 2.73 -0.64 8.28
C THR A 78 2.42 -2.00 7.68
N VAL A 79 2.05 -2.01 6.39
CA VAL A 79 1.88 -3.19 5.56
C VAL A 79 3.02 -3.24 4.56
N GLY A 80 3.78 -4.34 4.57
CA GLY A 80 4.78 -4.65 3.56
C GLY A 80 4.16 -5.42 2.40
N ALA A 81 4.63 -5.16 1.18
CA ALA A 81 4.16 -5.83 -0.02
C ALA A 81 5.33 -6.30 -0.89
N GLY A 82 5.42 -7.60 -1.10
CA GLY A 82 6.29 -8.18 -2.12
C GLY A 82 5.54 -8.28 -3.44
N CYS A 83 5.96 -7.51 -4.44
CA CYS A 83 5.23 -7.36 -5.70
C CYS A 83 6.03 -7.88 -6.89
N VAL A 84 5.33 -8.54 -7.80
CA VAL A 84 5.87 -9.04 -9.07
C VAL A 84 5.01 -8.57 -10.24
N SER A 85 5.64 -8.26 -11.37
CA SER A 85 4.99 -7.99 -12.65
C SER A 85 5.49 -8.96 -13.71
N THR A 86 4.60 -9.33 -14.63
CA THR A 86 4.91 -10.21 -15.76
C THR A 86 5.30 -9.44 -17.02
N ALA A 87 5.02 -8.13 -17.09
CA ALA A 87 5.31 -7.30 -18.26
C ALA A 87 5.41 -5.81 -17.88
N PRO A 88 6.64 -5.26 -17.75
CA PRO A 88 7.94 -5.94 -17.82
C PRO A 88 8.14 -6.92 -16.65
N PHE A 89 8.97 -7.96 -16.80
CA PHE A 89 9.31 -8.84 -15.68
C PHE A 89 10.06 -8.02 -14.62
N GLY A 90 9.44 -7.86 -13.46
CA GLY A 90 9.96 -7.04 -12.37
C GLY A 90 9.53 -7.60 -11.03
N ALA A 91 10.41 -7.46 -10.04
CA ALA A 91 10.11 -7.80 -8.66
C ALA A 91 10.59 -6.66 -7.76
N THR A 92 9.77 -6.26 -6.80
CA THR A 92 10.11 -5.18 -5.87
C THR A 92 9.36 -5.36 -4.56
N VAL A 93 9.83 -4.69 -3.52
CA VAL A 93 9.17 -4.62 -2.22
C VAL A 93 8.83 -3.18 -1.93
N VAL A 94 7.57 -2.94 -1.59
CA VAL A 94 7.06 -1.62 -1.22
C VAL A 94 6.33 -1.72 0.11
N THR A 95 6.22 -0.59 0.82
CA THR A 95 5.52 -0.52 2.10
C THR A 95 4.53 0.64 2.06
N GLY A 96 3.39 0.45 2.71
CA GLY A 96 2.41 1.51 2.96
C GLY A 96 1.82 1.38 4.35
N ASN A 97 0.97 2.31 4.74
CA ASN A 97 0.20 2.20 5.98
C ASN A 97 -1.25 1.80 5.67
N ALA A 98 -1.82 0.97 6.53
CA ALA A 98 -3.26 0.75 6.55
C ALA A 98 -3.98 2.05 6.96
N SER A 99 -5.20 2.22 6.45
CA SER A 99 -6.07 3.35 6.80
C SER A 99 -6.23 3.47 8.31
N LEU A 100 -6.22 4.72 8.78
CA LEU A 100 -6.51 5.02 10.17
C LEU A 100 -8.00 4.76 10.43
N ASP A 101 -8.29 4.39 11.68
CA ASP A 101 -9.63 4.50 12.23
C ASP A 101 -9.94 5.99 12.30
N ASP A 102 -11.01 6.40 11.63
CA ASP A 102 -11.53 7.77 11.73
C ASP A 102 -12.03 7.93 13.16
N ALA A 103 -11.12 8.22 14.09
CA ALA A 103 -11.45 8.51 15.46
C ALA A 103 -12.31 9.79 15.49
N ASP A 104 -13.61 9.63 15.79
CA ASP A 104 -14.58 10.69 16.11
C ASP A 104 -14.05 11.68 17.18
#